data_AF-A0A1E1WBR9-F1
#
_entry.id   AF-A0A1E1WBR9-F1
#
_cell.length_a   1.000
_cell.length_b   1.000
_cell.length_c   1.000
_cell.angle_alpha   90.00
_cell.angle_beta   90.00
_cell.angle_gamma   90.00
#
_symmetry.space_group_name_H-M   'P 1'
#
loop_
_entity.id
_entity.type
_entity.pdbx_description
1 polymer ?
#
loop_
_entity_poly.entity_id
_entity_poly.type
_entity_poly.pdbx_seq_one_letter_code
_entity_poly.pdbx_strand_id
1 'polypeptide(L)'
;MTADKTILCDIQEHSTNIGIAKKNNKIKSKGKGRIQTDRRDLSDVLYVPQLQANLMSVNIITEKGEVLFTRKEVKIRQKDIVITGKKNENGLYTVKLNIEKEEASQITCQKENAQEWHVKLGHPGKDKMK
;
A
#
# COMPACT_ATOMS: atom_id res chain seq x y z
N MET A 1 5.05 2.65 -3.52
CA MET A 1 6.12 1.74 -3.07
C MET A 1 6.45 2.10 -1.63
N THR A 2 6.66 1.10 -0.78
CA THR A 2 6.95 1.32 0.65
C THR A 2 8.06 0.38 1.14
N ALA A 3 8.86 0.87 2.09
CA ALA A 3 9.80 0.06 2.86
C ALA A 3 9.17 -0.55 4.11
N ASP A 4 8.03 -0.01 4.55
CA ASP A 4 7.33 -0.44 5.76
C ASP A 4 6.30 -1.53 5.40
N LYS A 5 6.51 -2.74 5.94
CA LYS A 5 5.59 -3.88 5.76
C LYS A 5 4.34 -3.73 6.63
N THR A 6 4.41 -3.01 7.74
CA THR A 6 3.33 -2.95 8.76
C THR A 6 2.11 -2.16 8.29
N ILE A 7 2.27 -1.33 7.27
CA ILE A 7 1.19 -0.53 6.68
C ILE A 7 0.52 -1.20 5.47
N LEU A 8 0.95 -2.43 5.11
CA LEU A 8 0.42 -3.16 3.96
C LEU A 8 -0.62 -4.19 4.38
N CYS A 9 -1.77 -4.16 3.71
CA CYS A 9 -2.81 -5.17 3.75
C CYS A 9 -2.70 -6.11 2.54
N ASP A 10 -3.22 -7.33 2.66
CA ASP A 10 -3.29 -8.34 1.59
C ASP A 10 -1.97 -8.59 0.84
N ILE A 11 -0.84 -8.59 1.56
CA ILE A 11 0.46 -8.72 0.91
C ILE A 11 0.59 -10.10 0.24
N GLN A 12 0.85 -10.07 -1.06
CA GLN A 12 1.20 -11.23 -1.86
C GLN A 12 2.70 -11.21 -2.11
N GLU A 13 3.36 -12.35 -1.90
CA GLU A 13 4.77 -12.50 -2.26
C GLU A 13 4.93 -12.39 -3.77
N HIS A 14 5.70 -11.40 -4.20
CA HIS A 14 5.87 -11.08 -5.60
C HIS A 14 7.19 -10.36 -5.80
N SER A 15 8.03 -10.91 -6.68
CA SER A 15 9.36 -10.38 -6.92
C SER A 15 9.47 -9.76 -8.31
N THR A 16 9.64 -8.44 -8.34
CA THR A 16 9.80 -7.66 -9.56
C THR A 16 11.04 -6.80 -9.46
N ASN A 17 11.73 -6.62 -10.58
CA ASN A 17 12.86 -5.70 -10.69
C ASN A 17 12.35 -4.33 -11.13
N ILE A 18 12.64 -3.29 -10.35
CA ILE A 18 12.30 -1.89 -10.64
C ILE A 18 13.58 -1.16 -11.04
N GLY A 19 13.57 -0.48 -12.19
CA GLY A 19 14.70 0.36 -12.61
C GLY A 19 14.81 1.63 -11.75
N ILE A 20 16.03 2.02 -11.40
CA ILE A 20 16.29 3.29 -10.70
C ILE A 20 17.10 4.25 -11.57
N ALA A 21 17.07 5.53 -11.23
CA ALA A 21 17.71 6.60 -12.00
C ALA A 21 19.24 6.43 -12.16
N LYS A 22 19.90 5.73 -11.23
CA LYS A 22 21.33 5.41 -11.35
C LYS A 22 21.54 4.38 -12.46
N LYS A 23 22.36 4.73 -13.46
CA LYS A 23 22.62 3.94 -14.67
C LYS A 23 22.75 2.43 -14.36
N ASN A 24 21.90 1.65 -15.02
CA ASN A 24 21.86 0.18 -14.96
C ASN A 24 21.64 -0.45 -13.56
N ASN A 25 21.12 0.31 -12.59
CA ASN A 25 20.75 -0.26 -11.30
C ASN A 25 19.26 -0.64 -11.26
N LYS A 26 18.98 -1.73 -10.56
CA LYS A 26 17.63 -2.21 -10.30
C LYS A 26 17.47 -2.51 -8.82
N ILE A 27 16.28 -2.28 -8.29
CA ILE A 27 15.89 -2.66 -6.93
C ILE A 27 14.83 -3.76 -7.01
N LYS A 28 14.81 -4.68 -6.05
CA LYS A 28 13.89 -5.82 -6.08
C LYS A 28 12.73 -5.59 -5.11
N SER A 29 11.49 -5.77 -5.58
CA SER A 29 10.35 -5.93 -4.67
C SER A 29 10.31 -7.33 -4.08
N LYS A 30 9.81 -7.41 -2.86
CA LYS A 30 9.53 -8.68 -2.17
C LYS A 30 8.04 -9.04 -2.15
N GLY A 31 7.17 -8.05 -2.35
CA GLY A 31 5.74 -8.28 -2.38
C GLY A 31 4.97 -7.13 -2.98
N LYS A 32 3.66 -7.33 -3.10
CA LYS A 32 2.68 -6.36 -3.58
C LYS A 32 1.47 -6.43 -2.66
N GLY A 33 0.95 -5.28 -2.23
CA GLY A 33 -0.20 -5.21 -1.33
C GLY A 33 -0.99 -3.92 -1.53
N ARG A 34 -1.82 -3.60 -0.54
CA ARG A 34 -2.66 -2.40 -0.48
C ARG A 34 -2.31 -1.58 0.76
N ILE A 35 -2.46 -0.26 0.71
CA ILE A 35 -2.43 0.61 1.90
C ILE A 35 -3.80 1.26 2.02
N GLN A 36 -4.47 1.12 3.16
CA GLN A 36 -5.69 1.84 3.48
C GLN A 36 -5.36 3.23 4.03
N THR A 37 -6.09 4.24 3.55
CA THR A 37 -5.94 5.63 4.02
C THR A 37 -7.32 6.25 4.18
N ASP A 38 -7.39 7.28 5.00
CA ASP A 38 -8.59 8.08 5.28
C ASP A 38 -9.29 8.64 4.03
N ARG A 39 -8.56 8.78 2.93
CA ARG A 39 -9.08 9.31 1.66
C ARG A 39 -9.39 8.23 0.64
N ARG A 40 -8.43 7.32 0.45
CA ARG A 40 -8.51 6.29 -0.59
C ARG A 40 -7.47 5.20 -0.38
N ASP A 41 -7.88 3.96 -0.64
CA ASP A 41 -6.94 2.86 -0.76
C ASP A 41 -5.94 3.09 -1.89
N LEU A 42 -4.67 2.89 -1.56
CA LEU A 42 -3.60 2.73 -2.54
C LEU A 42 -3.47 1.24 -2.85
N SER A 43 -3.94 0.81 -4.02
CA SER A 43 -3.73 -0.54 -4.51
C SER A 43 -2.34 -0.68 -5.15
N ASP A 44 -1.93 -1.93 -5.37
CA ASP A 44 -0.73 -2.27 -6.15
C ASP A 44 0.59 -1.71 -5.59
N VAL A 45 0.67 -1.57 -4.27
CA VAL A 45 1.84 -1.02 -3.58
C VAL A 45 2.93 -2.08 -3.46
N LEU A 46 4.06 -1.83 -4.11
CA LEU A 46 5.24 -2.70 -4.00
C LEU A 46 5.95 -2.53 -2.65
N TYR A 47 6.22 -3.65 -1.99
CA TYR A 47 7.08 -3.75 -0.81
C TYR A 47 8.54 -3.88 -1.23
N VAL A 48 9.34 -2.87 -0.88
CA VAL A 48 10.76 -2.77 -1.23
C VAL A 48 11.55 -2.34 0.00
N PRO A 49 12.08 -3.29 0.81
CA PRO A 49 12.70 -2.99 2.10
C PRO A 49 13.94 -2.09 2.02
N GLN A 50 14.60 -2.05 0.86
CA GLN A 50 15.81 -1.25 0.62
C GLN A 50 15.51 0.23 0.28
N LEU A 51 14.23 0.64 0.24
CA LEU A 51 13.87 2.04 0.06
C LEU A 51 14.14 2.84 1.34
N GLN A 52 14.79 4.00 1.20
CA GLN A 52 15.00 4.92 2.32
C GLN A 52 13.76 5.77 2.64
N ALA A 53 12.87 5.93 1.66
CA ALA A 53 11.62 6.66 1.80
C ALA A 53 10.54 6.05 0.90
N ASN A 54 9.28 6.25 1.28
CA ASN A 54 8.14 5.81 0.49
C ASN A 54 8.01 6.67 -0.76
N LEU A 55 7.71 6.03 -1.89
CA LEU A 55 7.61 6.69 -3.18
C LEU A 55 6.25 6.42 -3.80
N MET A 56 5.62 7.48 -4.31
CA MET A 56 4.39 7.38 -5.08
C MET A 56 4.73 7.40 -6.56
N SER A 57 4.24 6.41 -7.32
CA SER A 57 4.53 6.32 -8.75
C SER A 57 3.63 7.28 -9.52
N VAL A 58 4.23 8.30 -10.15
CA VAL A 58 3.48 9.23 -11.01
C VAL A 58 2.80 8.48 -12.16
N ASN A 59 3.49 7.52 -12.77
CA ASN A 59 2.95 6.73 -13.89
C ASN A 59 1.61 6.08 -13.53
N ILE A 60 1.54 5.44 -12.36
CA ILE A 60 0.32 4.75 -11.89
C ILE A 60 -0.79 5.76 -11.60
N ILE A 61 -0.46 6.92 -11.02
CA ILE A 61 -1.44 7.97 -10.74
C ILE A 61 -2.04 8.49 -12.06
N THR A 62 -1.20 8.75 -13.06
CA THR A 62 -1.59 9.33 -14.35
C THR A 62 -2.41 8.37 -15.23
N GLU A 63 -2.48 7.07 -14.91
CA GLU A 63 -3.38 6.14 -15.60
C GLU A 63 -4.86 6.42 -15.29
N LYS A 64 -5.17 7.00 -14.13
CA LYS A 64 -6.55 7.18 -13.65
C LYS A 64 -6.85 8.59 -13.13
N GLY A 65 -5.88 9.51 -13.18
CA GLY A 65 -5.97 10.85 -12.62
C GLY A 65 -4.88 11.77 -13.18
N GLU A 66 -4.67 12.91 -12.53
CA GLU A 66 -3.69 13.92 -12.94
C GLU A 66 -2.77 14.32 -11.78
N VAL A 67 -1.55 14.71 -12.12
CA VAL A 67 -0.56 15.25 -11.17
C VAL A 67 -0.11 16.62 -11.66
N LEU A 68 -0.40 17.65 -10.87
CA LEU A 68 -0.01 19.03 -11.14
C LEU A 68 1.09 19.46 -10.20
N PHE A 69 2.29 19.73 -10.73
CA PHE A 69 3.39 20.30 -9.98
C PHE A 69 3.40 21.82 -10.14
N THR A 70 3.52 22.54 -9.02
CA THR A 70 3.72 23.99 -8.97
C THR A 70 5.03 24.30 -8.25
N ARG A 71 5.42 25.57 -8.17
CA ARG A 71 6.64 25.97 -7.47
C ARG A 71 6.68 25.57 -5.99
N LYS A 72 5.51 25.48 -5.32
CA LYS A 72 5.42 25.28 -3.86
C LYS A 72 4.74 23.97 -3.46
N GLU A 73 3.93 23.39 -4.34
CA GLU A 73 3.06 22.26 -4.02
C GLU A 73 2.86 21.31 -5.20
N VAL A 74 2.47 20.08 -4.89
CA VAL A 74 1.97 19.09 -5.85
C VAL A 74 0.51 18.81 -5.53
N LYS A 75 -0.33 18.72 -6.57
CA LYS A 75 -1.73 18.30 -6.45
C LYS A 75 -1.93 17.04 -7.27
N ILE A 76 -2.40 15.99 -6.62
CA ILE A 76 -2.84 14.75 -7.25
C ILE A 76 -4.37 14.78 -7.25
N ARG A 77 -4.98 14.73 -8.42
CA ARG A 77 -6.44 14.75 -8.56
C ARG A 77 -6.92 13.48 -9.23
N GLN A 78 -7.96 12.89 -8.65
CA GLN A 78 -8.57 11.68 -9.17
C GLN A 78 -10.06 11.71 -8.89
N LYS A 79 -10.87 11.98 -9.92
CA LYS A 79 -12.31 12.29 -9.74
C LYS A 79 -12.47 13.43 -8.73
N ASP A 80 -13.25 13.23 -7.66
CA ASP A 80 -13.49 14.24 -6.61
C ASP A 80 -12.42 14.29 -5.51
N ILE A 81 -11.41 13.40 -5.55
CA ILE A 81 -10.37 13.33 -4.52
C ILE A 81 -9.17 14.19 -4.93
N VAL A 82 -8.77 15.11 -4.05
CA VAL A 82 -7.58 15.94 -4.22
C VAL A 82 -6.61 15.72 -3.07
N ILE A 83 -5.42 15.21 -3.38
CA ILE A 83 -4.31 15.06 -2.44
C ILE A 83 -3.29 16.16 -2.73
N THR A 84 -2.93 16.93 -1.70
CA THR A 84 -1.96 18.03 -1.83
C THR A 84 -0.71 17.72 -1.03
N GLY A 85 0.45 17.86 -1.67
CA GLY A 85 1.77 17.77 -1.05
C GLY A 85 2.51 19.10 -1.14
N LYS A 86 3.47 19.30 -0.24
CA LYS A 86 4.32 20.51 -0.22
C LYS A 86 5.72 20.20 -0.71
N LYS A 87 6.33 21.15 -1.41
CA LYS A 87 7.75 21.09 -1.76
C LYS A 87 8.58 21.41 -0.52
N ASN A 88 9.55 20.56 -0.19
CA ASN A 88 10.51 20.79 0.87
C ASN A 88 11.74 21.57 0.37
N GLU A 89 12.62 21.95 1.28
CA GLU A 89 13.85 22.70 0.99
C GLU A 89 14.81 21.93 0.05
N ASN A 90 14.80 20.60 0.13
CA ASN A 90 15.58 19.71 -0.73
C ASN A 90 14.97 19.53 -2.14
N GLY A 91 13.88 20.24 -2.44
CA GLY A 91 13.21 20.21 -3.74
C GLY A 91 12.29 19.01 -3.99
N LEU A 92 12.09 18.13 -3.01
CA LEU A 92 11.18 16.99 -3.08
C LEU A 92 9.76 17.41 -2.69
N TYR A 93 8.76 16.78 -3.33
CA TYR A 93 7.36 16.97 -2.96
C TYR A 93 6.92 15.86 -1.99
N THR A 94 6.51 16.26 -0.80
CA THR A 94 6.06 15.33 0.24
C THR A 94 4.56 15.44 0.44
N VAL A 95 3.90 14.29 0.43
CA VAL A 95 2.48 14.14 0.73
C VAL A 95 2.35 13.49 2.10
N LYS A 96 1.50 14.06 2.96
CA LYS A 96 1.11 13.42 4.23
C LYS A 96 -0.24 12.72 4.01
N LEU A 97 -0.26 11.42 4.23
CA LEU A 97 -1.47 10.60 4.21
C LEU A 97 -1.69 10.07 5.62
N ASN A 98 -2.93 10.09 6.10
CA ASN A 98 -3.26 9.38 7.31
C ASN A 98 -3.51 7.93 6.92
N ILE A 99 -2.56 7.07 7.30
CA ILE A 99 -2.70 5.64 7.12
C ILE A 99 -3.61 5.18 8.25
N GLU A 100 -4.73 4.58 7.87
CA GLU A 100 -5.58 3.88 8.83
C GLU A 100 -4.81 2.65 9.25
N LYS A 101 -4.06 2.78 10.35
CA LYS A 101 -3.54 1.62 11.05
C LYS A 101 -4.73 1.03 11.79
N GLU A 102 -5.18 -0.14 11.37
CA GLU A 102 -5.98 -0.96 12.26
C GLU A 102 -5.12 -1.18 13.53
N GLU A 103 -5.43 -0.44 14.60
CA GLU A 103 -5.08 -0.89 15.94
C GLU A 103 -5.82 -2.20 16.13
N ALA A 104 -5.14 -3.31 15.82
CA ALA A 104 -5.50 -4.67 16.22
C ALA A 104 -7.02 -4.93 16.38
N SER A 105 -7.79 -4.76 15.31
CA SER A 105 -9.04 -5.51 15.14
C SER A 105 -8.80 -6.45 13.98
N GLN A 106 -8.25 -7.62 14.29
CA GLN A 106 -7.82 -8.66 13.35
C GLN A 106 -8.98 -9.34 12.61
N ILE A 107 -9.89 -8.59 11.96
CA ILE A 107 -11.06 -9.21 11.33
C ILE A 107 -11.12 -8.91 9.83
N THR A 108 -10.71 -7.73 9.36
CA THR A 108 -11.01 -7.32 7.98
C THR A 108 -9.94 -7.65 6.95
N CYS A 109 -8.71 -7.97 7.35
CA CYS A 109 -7.59 -8.25 6.43
C CYS A 109 -7.01 -9.67 6.51
N GLN A 110 -7.63 -10.59 7.24
CA GLN A 110 -7.28 -12.01 7.14
C GLN A 110 -8.23 -12.70 6.17
N LYS A 111 -7.70 -13.49 5.24
CA LYS A 111 -8.51 -14.54 4.60
C LYS A 111 -8.98 -15.44 5.74
N GLU A 112 -10.21 -15.22 6.18
CA GLU A 112 -10.82 -15.97 7.27
C GLU A 112 -10.71 -17.47 6.96
N ASN A 113 -9.82 -18.16 7.66
CA ASN A 113 -9.69 -19.58 7.53
C ASN A 113 -10.89 -20.19 8.26
N ALA A 114 -11.85 -20.73 7.51
CA ALA A 114 -13.06 -21.34 8.07
C ALA A 114 -12.77 -22.41 9.15
N GLN A 115 -11.54 -22.95 9.16
CA GLN A 115 -11.06 -23.86 10.19
C GLN A 115 -10.89 -23.19 11.57
N GLU A 116 -10.46 -21.92 11.62
CA GLU A 116 -10.29 -21.21 12.90
C GLU A 116 -11.63 -20.88 13.56
N TRP A 117 -12.63 -20.54 12.75
CA TRP A 117 -14.01 -20.39 13.22
C TRP A 117 -14.60 -21.72 13.71
N HIS A 118 -14.37 -22.82 12.99
CA HIS A 118 -14.80 -24.16 13.43
C HIS A 118 -14.21 -24.57 14.78
N VAL A 119 -12.94 -24.22 15.06
CA VAL A 119 -12.30 -24.50 16.35
C VAL A 119 -12.85 -23.59 17.45
N LYS A 120 -13.02 -22.29 17.18
CA LYS A 120 -13.49 -21.30 18.16
C LYS A 120 -14.98 -21.43 18.50
N LEU A 121 -15.83 -21.82 17.54
CA LEU A 121 -17.27 -21.97 17.73
C LEU A 121 -17.69 -23.37 18.22
N GLY A 122 -16.72 -24.25 18.49
CA GLY A 122 -16.95 -25.54 19.12
C GLY A 122 -17.30 -26.65 18.13
N HIS A 123 -16.55 -27.75 18.23
CA HIS A 123 -16.79 -28.99 17.51
C HIS A 123 -18.15 -29.61 17.90
N PRO A 124 -19.03 -29.92 16.95
CA PRO A 124 -19.44 -31.29 16.75
C PRO A 124 -18.39 -31.92 15.83
N GLY A 125 -17.67 -32.93 16.30
CA GLY A 125 -16.67 -33.63 15.49
C GLY A 125 -17.25 -34.11 14.15
N LYS A 126 -16.37 -34.47 13.20
CA LYS A 126 -16.72 -35.08 11.90
C LYS A 126 -17.75 -36.22 12.00
N ASP A 127 -17.89 -36.81 13.18
CA ASP A 127 -18.84 -37.86 13.53
C ASP A 127 -20.32 -37.43 13.53
N LYS A 128 -20.63 -36.13 13.39
CA LYS A 128 -22.02 -35.62 13.28
C LYS A 128 -22.44 -35.21 11.86
N MET A 129 -21.63 -35.47 10.84
CA MET A 129 -21.99 -35.24 9.43
C MET A 129 -22.47 -36.53 8.75
N LYS A 130 -23.54 -37.13 9.27
CA LYS A 130 -24.36 -38.13 8.57
C LYS A 130 -25.84 -37.80 8.74
#